data_AF-A0A3P1C0X3-F1
#
_entry.id   AF-A0A3P1C0X3-F1
#
_cell.length_a   1.000
_cell.length_b   1.000
_cell.length_c   1.000
_cell.angle_alpha   90.00
_cell.angle_beta   90.00
_cell.angle_gamma   90.00
#
_symmetry.space_group_name_H-M   'P 1'
#
loop_
_entity.id
_entity.type
_entity.pdbx_description
1 polymer ?
#
loop_
_entity_poly.entity_id
_entity_poly.type
_entity_poly.pdbx_seq_one_letter_code
_entity_poly.pdbx_strand_id
1 'polypeptide(L)'
;MNLFGIFSQIEKADPEAADKFAHSRRKMLKTTSAAAATTSLFFASVVNKAWAADSVGCAGDTVAILNYALTLEYLERDFYRAGQFKSGLIPPGARPYVVQIAKHEAQHVDLLEGFLGYKPNQMQPKYNMATLAAATADFPTFLTYAQALEDTGVRAYKGQAACLLEENSSLSKTALPVALRIHSVEARHAAAVRYMRGLRVWPSMGENGMEPDPKIYANEDMGSQGGADLVGYFNMDANKMKLYTPDKAARSVYEAFDEPLTKDQVLAIAGPFFAPSAPM
;
A
#
# COMPACT_ATOMS: atom_id res chain seq x y z
N MET A 1 5.60 -25.02 8.94
CA MET A 1 4.75 -24.29 9.90
C MET A 1 3.32 -24.35 9.39
N ASN A 2 2.37 -24.81 10.21
CA ASN A 2 1.04 -25.23 9.77
C ASN A 2 0.04 -24.06 9.89
N LEU A 3 -0.16 -23.32 8.79
CA LEU A 3 -1.05 -22.15 8.69
C LEU A 3 -2.52 -22.49 9.00
N PHE A 4 -2.95 -23.75 8.81
CA PHE A 4 -4.30 -24.22 9.14
C PHE A 4 -4.58 -24.28 10.65
N GLY A 5 -3.53 -24.30 11.49
CA GLY A 5 -3.66 -24.30 12.94
C GLY A 5 -4.08 -22.96 13.54
N ILE A 6 -3.88 -21.85 12.83
CA ILE A 6 -4.21 -20.49 13.32
C ILE A 6 -5.70 -20.20 13.14
N PHE A 7 -6.29 -20.61 12.00
CA PHE A 7 -7.73 -20.43 11.74
C PHE A 7 -8.62 -21.21 12.71
N SER A 8 -8.19 -22.42 13.12
CA SER A 8 -8.86 -23.23 14.13
C SER A 8 -8.87 -22.60 15.53
N GLN A 9 -7.94 -21.69 15.85
CA GLN A 9 -7.91 -21.03 17.15
C GLN A 9 -8.76 -19.76 17.20
N ILE A 10 -8.96 -19.10 16.06
CA ILE A 10 -9.87 -17.95 15.94
C ILE A 10 -11.33 -18.43 16.03
N GLU A 11 -11.66 -19.55 15.40
CA GLU A 11 -13.01 -20.14 15.44
C GLU A 11 -13.41 -20.66 16.83
N LYS A 12 -12.43 -21.01 17.67
CA LYS A 12 -12.66 -21.43 19.07
C LYS A 12 -12.73 -20.26 20.07
N ALA A 13 -12.37 -19.04 19.68
CA ALA A 13 -12.29 -17.89 20.57
C ALA A 13 -13.56 -17.00 20.57
N ASP A 14 -14.39 -17.05 19.51
CA ASP A 14 -15.64 -16.31 19.44
C ASP A 14 -16.70 -17.04 18.58
N PRO A 15 -17.56 -17.88 19.19
CA PRO A 15 -18.61 -18.61 18.47
C PRO A 15 -19.69 -17.71 17.86
N GLU A 16 -19.73 -16.41 18.17
CA GLU A 16 -20.70 -15.44 17.62
C GLU A 16 -20.14 -14.64 16.43
N ALA A 17 -18.87 -14.80 16.07
CA ALA A 17 -18.30 -14.16 14.89
C ALA A 17 -19.07 -14.54 13.61
N ALA A 18 -19.46 -15.81 13.49
CA ALA A 18 -20.24 -16.31 12.36
C ALA A 18 -21.61 -15.63 12.23
N ASP A 19 -22.29 -15.35 13.34
CA ASP A 19 -23.61 -14.71 13.35
C ASP A 19 -23.53 -13.19 13.10
N LYS A 20 -22.45 -12.54 13.53
CA LYS A 20 -22.15 -11.14 13.18
C LYS A 20 -21.90 -10.97 11.68
N PHE A 21 -21.27 -11.96 11.03
CA PHE A 21 -21.14 -12.01 9.56
C PHE A 21 -22.46 -12.33 8.85
N ALA A 22 -23.38 -13.10 9.45
CA ALA A 22 -24.68 -13.44 8.87
C ALA A 22 -25.67 -12.26 8.85
N HIS A 23 -25.63 -11.40 9.88
CA HIS A 23 -26.50 -10.22 9.96
C HIS A 23 -26.17 -9.14 8.93
N SER A 24 -24.89 -8.98 8.58
CA SER A 24 -24.46 -8.03 7.54
C SER A 24 -24.85 -8.48 6.13
N ARG A 25 -24.72 -9.79 5.83
CA ARG A 25 -25.15 -10.38 4.54
C ARG A 25 -26.64 -10.24 4.29
N ARG A 26 -27.48 -10.34 5.33
CA ARG A 26 -28.94 -10.24 5.21
C ARG A 26 -29.43 -8.84 4.81
N LYS A 27 -28.64 -7.78 5.08
CA LYS A 27 -28.95 -6.41 4.63
C LYS A 27 -28.51 -6.15 3.18
N MET A 28 -27.50 -6.88 2.71
CA MET A 28 -27.00 -6.82 1.33
C MET A 28 -27.86 -7.61 0.31
N LEU A 29 -28.70 -8.54 0.79
CA LEU A 29 -29.54 -9.40 -0.06
C LEU A 29 -30.95 -8.86 -0.41
N LYS A 30 -31.33 -7.65 0.02
CA LYS A 30 -32.65 -7.05 -0.31
C LYS A 30 -32.67 -6.10 -1.51
N THR A 31 -31.55 -5.90 -2.19
CA THR A 31 -31.48 -5.05 -3.40
C THR A 31 -30.64 -5.73 -4.47
N THR A 32 -31.19 -6.71 -5.18
CA THR A 32 -30.67 -7.15 -6.50
C THR A 32 -31.68 -8.09 -7.16
N SER A 33 -32.56 -7.53 -7.98
CA SER A 33 -33.20 -8.28 -9.06
C SER A 33 -32.62 -7.81 -10.39
N ALA A 34 -32.29 -8.79 -11.24
CA ALA A 34 -31.96 -8.72 -12.66
C ALA A 34 -30.52 -8.34 -13.09
N ALA A 35 -29.79 -9.41 -13.48
CA ALA A 35 -29.09 -9.60 -14.75
C ALA A 35 -27.80 -8.79 -15.07
N ALA A 36 -26.67 -9.50 -14.98
CA ALA A 36 -25.57 -9.52 -15.96
C ALA A 36 -25.01 -8.17 -16.46
N ALA A 37 -24.52 -7.33 -15.55
CA ALA A 37 -23.55 -6.26 -15.83
C ALA A 37 -22.74 -5.83 -14.57
N THR A 38 -22.58 -6.73 -13.59
CA THR A 38 -22.30 -6.30 -12.21
C THR A 38 -20.84 -6.26 -11.80
N THR A 39 -19.89 -6.83 -12.55
CA THR A 39 -18.48 -6.85 -12.12
C THR A 39 -17.76 -5.52 -12.35
N SER A 40 -18.04 -4.82 -13.45
CA SER A 40 -17.46 -3.49 -13.71
C SER A 40 -18.11 -2.38 -12.88
N LEU A 41 -19.41 -2.46 -12.59
CA LEU A 41 -20.10 -1.46 -11.76
C LEU A 41 -19.82 -1.66 -10.26
N PHE A 42 -19.66 -2.90 -9.81
CA PHE A 42 -19.22 -3.16 -8.44
C PHE A 42 -17.76 -2.71 -8.24
N PHE A 43 -16.86 -2.98 -9.19
CA PHE A 43 -15.48 -2.50 -9.10
C PHE A 43 -15.38 -0.98 -9.23
N ALA A 44 -16.09 -0.34 -10.17
CA ALA A 44 -16.10 1.12 -10.27
C ALA A 44 -16.69 1.76 -9.01
N SER A 45 -17.69 1.15 -8.37
CA SER A 45 -18.22 1.66 -7.10
C SER A 45 -17.31 1.36 -5.91
N VAL A 46 -16.58 0.24 -5.89
CA VAL A 46 -15.59 -0.07 -4.85
C VAL A 46 -14.34 0.78 -5.02
N VAL A 47 -13.80 0.97 -6.21
CA VAL A 47 -12.74 1.94 -6.50
C VAL A 47 -13.25 3.33 -6.12
N ASN A 48 -14.35 3.81 -6.69
CA ASN A 48 -14.85 5.13 -6.32
C ASN A 48 -15.12 5.26 -4.82
N LYS A 49 -15.59 4.24 -4.09
CA LYS A 49 -15.79 4.32 -2.64
C LYS A 49 -14.48 4.20 -1.83
N ALA A 50 -13.61 3.27 -2.22
CA ALA A 50 -12.26 3.09 -1.70
C ALA A 50 -11.32 4.22 -2.11
N TRP A 51 -11.76 5.13 -2.98
CA TRP A 51 -11.09 6.37 -3.40
C TRP A 51 -11.91 7.64 -3.07
N ALA A 52 -13.16 7.56 -2.59
CA ALA A 52 -14.00 8.71 -2.17
C ALA A 52 -14.27 8.81 -0.66
N ALA A 53 -13.67 7.95 0.19
CA ALA A 53 -13.63 8.24 1.63
C ALA A 53 -12.85 9.54 1.89
N ASP A 54 -13.48 10.54 2.51
CA ASP A 54 -13.03 11.93 2.58
C ASP A 54 -11.54 12.14 2.91
N SER A 55 -10.95 13.12 2.22
CA SER A 55 -9.65 13.69 2.50
C SER A 55 -9.64 14.33 3.89
N VAL A 56 -8.78 13.84 4.78
CA VAL A 56 -8.58 14.35 6.15
C VAL A 56 -9.76 14.07 7.10
N GLY A 57 -10.14 12.80 7.24
CA GLY A 57 -11.06 12.36 8.28
C GLY A 57 -11.29 10.85 8.20
N CYS A 58 -10.87 10.10 9.22
CA CYS A 58 -11.05 8.66 9.24
C CYS A 58 -12.54 8.30 9.26
N ALA A 59 -13.08 7.79 8.14
CA ALA A 59 -14.45 7.30 8.08
C ALA A 59 -14.67 5.94 8.79
N GLY A 60 -13.62 5.35 9.38
CA GLY A 60 -13.72 4.12 10.18
C GLY A 60 -14.34 2.93 9.43
N ASP A 61 -14.06 2.79 8.13
CA ASP A 61 -14.52 1.66 7.33
C ASP A 61 -13.34 0.76 6.96
N THR A 62 -13.00 -0.18 7.85
CA THR A 62 -11.92 -1.15 7.64
C THR A 62 -12.09 -1.91 6.33
N VAL A 63 -13.32 -2.22 5.91
CA VAL A 63 -13.55 -2.92 4.64
C VAL A 63 -13.17 -2.03 3.46
N ALA A 64 -13.49 -0.74 3.51
CA ALA A 64 -13.05 0.21 2.49
C ALA A 64 -11.52 0.37 2.48
N ILE A 65 -10.88 0.46 3.65
CA ILE A 65 -9.43 0.56 3.79
C ILE A 65 -8.72 -0.67 3.20
N LEU A 66 -9.23 -1.87 3.48
CA LEU A 66 -8.65 -3.11 2.97
C LEU A 66 -8.91 -3.31 1.47
N ASN A 67 -10.05 -2.84 0.94
CA ASN A 67 -10.29 -2.82 -0.51
C ASN A 67 -9.37 -1.83 -1.23
N TYR A 68 -9.13 -0.68 -0.61
CA TYR A 68 -8.16 0.29 -1.08
C TYR A 68 -6.75 -0.33 -1.15
N ALA A 69 -6.29 -0.95 -0.06
CA ALA A 69 -5.01 -1.64 -0.01
C ALA A 69 -4.93 -2.75 -1.07
N LEU A 70 -5.94 -3.62 -1.15
CA LEU A 70 -6.00 -4.70 -2.14
C LEU A 70 -5.91 -4.19 -3.60
N THR A 71 -6.45 -3.00 -3.88
CA THR A 71 -6.36 -2.39 -5.21
C THR A 71 -4.92 -2.03 -5.57
N LEU A 72 -4.14 -1.54 -4.61
CA LEU A 72 -2.71 -1.23 -4.80
C LEU A 72 -1.89 -2.52 -4.95
N GLU A 73 -2.15 -3.51 -4.10
CA GLU A 73 -1.47 -4.82 -4.14
C GLU A 73 -1.69 -5.55 -5.47
N TYR A 74 -2.90 -5.46 -6.05
CA TYR A 74 -3.12 -5.98 -7.41
C TYR A 74 -2.25 -5.27 -8.44
N LEU A 75 -2.16 -3.94 -8.36
CA LEU A 75 -1.36 -3.13 -9.28
C LEU A 75 0.11 -3.52 -9.21
N GLU A 76 0.68 -3.61 -8.01
CA GLU A 76 2.09 -4.00 -7.80
C GLU A 76 2.34 -5.44 -8.26
N ARG A 77 1.50 -6.39 -7.85
CA ARG A 77 1.59 -7.79 -8.31
C ARG A 77 1.59 -7.88 -9.83
N ASP A 78 0.68 -7.20 -10.50
CA ASP A 78 0.53 -7.29 -11.95
C ASP A 78 1.64 -6.51 -12.69
N PHE A 79 2.13 -5.40 -12.12
CA PHE A 79 3.29 -4.67 -12.60
C PHE A 79 4.56 -5.52 -12.56
N TYR A 80 4.86 -6.13 -11.41
CA TYR A 80 6.02 -7.00 -11.25
C TYR A 80 5.91 -8.26 -12.10
N ARG A 81 4.72 -8.83 -12.23
CA ARG A 81 4.45 -9.95 -13.14
C ARG A 81 4.73 -9.55 -14.60
N ALA A 82 4.26 -8.39 -15.04
CA ALA A 82 4.53 -7.89 -16.38
C ALA A 82 6.04 -7.72 -16.64
N GLY A 83 6.77 -7.14 -15.67
CA GLY A 83 8.22 -7.00 -15.76
C GLY A 83 8.96 -8.34 -15.78
N GLN A 84 8.59 -9.27 -14.90
CA GLN A 84 9.21 -10.59 -14.79
C GLN A 84 9.17 -11.41 -16.09
N PHE A 85 8.04 -11.34 -16.78
CA PHE A 85 7.80 -12.13 -17.99
C PHE A 85 8.16 -11.39 -19.28
N LYS A 86 8.58 -10.11 -19.22
CA LYS A 86 9.08 -9.40 -20.39
C LYS A 86 10.51 -9.86 -20.71
N SER A 87 10.67 -10.50 -21.87
CA SER A 87 11.96 -11.02 -22.33
C SER A 87 13.01 -9.90 -22.39
N GLY A 88 14.19 -10.16 -21.84
CA GLY A 88 15.31 -9.22 -21.84
C GLY A 88 15.18 -8.01 -20.92
N LEU A 89 14.04 -7.82 -20.23
CA LEU A 89 13.85 -6.65 -19.37
C LEU A 89 14.74 -6.71 -18.12
N ILE A 90 14.70 -7.81 -17.37
CA ILE A 90 15.37 -7.88 -16.06
C ILE A 90 16.75 -8.55 -16.20
N PRO A 91 17.85 -7.84 -15.87
CA PRO A 91 19.19 -8.41 -15.91
C PRO A 91 19.39 -9.49 -14.82
N PRO A 92 20.30 -10.46 -15.03
CA PRO A 92 20.50 -11.58 -14.10
C PRO A 92 20.74 -11.18 -12.64
N GLY A 93 21.50 -10.10 -12.40
CA GLY A 93 21.81 -9.62 -11.04
C GLY A 93 20.60 -9.04 -10.28
N ALA A 94 19.61 -8.51 -11.00
CA ALA A 94 18.40 -7.94 -10.41
C ALA A 94 17.26 -8.97 -10.25
N ARG A 95 17.31 -10.06 -11.03
CA ARG A 95 16.23 -11.05 -11.09
C ARG A 95 15.84 -11.66 -9.73
N PRO A 96 16.77 -12.00 -8.81
CA PRO A 96 16.39 -12.52 -7.50
C PRO A 96 15.53 -11.55 -6.69
N TYR A 97 15.84 -10.26 -6.70
CA TYR A 97 15.07 -9.22 -6.01
C TYR A 97 13.68 -9.08 -6.63
N VAL A 98 13.61 -8.90 -7.95
CA VAL A 98 12.33 -8.69 -8.64
C VAL A 98 11.40 -9.89 -8.50
N VAL A 99 11.92 -11.12 -8.60
CA VAL A 99 11.12 -12.34 -8.41
C VAL A 99 10.66 -12.48 -6.94
N GLN A 100 11.49 -12.07 -5.98
CA GLN A 100 11.10 -12.14 -4.58
C GLN A 100 9.99 -11.13 -4.25
N ILE A 101 10.10 -9.90 -4.74
CA ILE A 101 9.06 -8.87 -4.60
C ILE A 101 7.76 -9.37 -5.24
N ALA A 102 7.80 -9.82 -6.51
CA ALA A 102 6.64 -10.36 -7.20
C ALA A 102 5.92 -11.49 -6.44
N LYS A 103 6.65 -12.31 -5.67
CA LYS A 103 6.06 -13.35 -4.82
C LYS A 103 5.35 -12.76 -3.61
N HIS A 104 5.94 -11.76 -2.96
CA HIS A 104 5.32 -11.10 -1.83
C HIS A 104 4.06 -10.35 -2.25
N GLU A 105 4.07 -9.61 -3.38
CA GLU A 105 2.87 -8.95 -3.91
C GLU A 105 1.73 -9.94 -4.16
N ALA A 106 2.04 -11.11 -4.74
CA ALA A 106 1.04 -12.16 -4.92
C ALA A 106 0.49 -12.67 -3.58
N GLN A 107 1.35 -12.82 -2.57
CA GLN A 107 0.96 -13.25 -1.23
C GLN A 107 0.13 -12.19 -0.48
N HIS A 108 0.40 -10.90 -0.69
CA HIS A 108 -0.39 -9.82 -0.11
C HIS A 108 -1.80 -9.80 -0.70
N VAL A 109 -1.93 -9.93 -2.02
CA VAL A 109 -3.23 -10.09 -2.68
C VAL A 109 -3.99 -11.30 -2.11
N ASP A 110 -3.37 -12.49 -2.09
CA ASP A 110 -4.01 -13.71 -1.57
C ASP A 110 -4.45 -13.53 -0.10
N LEU A 111 -3.62 -12.88 0.71
CA LEU A 111 -3.90 -12.60 2.12
C LEU A 111 -5.09 -11.66 2.29
N LEU A 112 -5.13 -10.56 1.53
CA LEU A 112 -6.21 -9.56 1.61
C LEU A 112 -7.52 -10.09 1.03
N GLU A 113 -7.48 -10.84 -0.08
CA GLU A 113 -8.65 -11.54 -0.62
C GLU A 113 -9.22 -12.53 0.41
N GLY A 114 -8.36 -13.32 1.04
CA GLY A 114 -8.75 -14.25 2.09
C GLY A 114 -9.36 -13.53 3.30
N PHE A 115 -8.75 -12.42 3.72
CA PHE A 115 -9.26 -11.60 4.83
C PHE A 115 -10.63 -11.00 4.51
N LEU A 116 -10.85 -10.55 3.27
CA LEU A 116 -12.11 -9.95 2.79
C LEU A 116 -13.16 -10.99 2.36
N GLY A 117 -12.80 -12.28 2.29
CA GLY A 117 -13.68 -13.35 1.85
C GLY A 117 -13.97 -13.32 0.35
N TYR A 118 -13.06 -12.76 -0.45
CA TYR A 118 -13.15 -12.73 -1.90
C TYR A 118 -12.60 -14.00 -2.55
N LYS A 119 -13.14 -14.32 -3.73
CA LYS A 119 -12.53 -15.34 -4.59
C LYS A 119 -11.24 -14.80 -5.22
N PRO A 120 -10.31 -15.69 -5.63
CA PRO A 120 -9.11 -15.28 -6.34
C PRO A 120 -9.41 -14.38 -7.55
N ASN A 121 -8.74 -13.22 -7.58
CA ASN A 121 -8.86 -12.15 -8.57
C ASN A 121 -10.27 -11.55 -8.72
N GLN A 122 -11.14 -11.68 -7.71
CA GLN A 122 -12.51 -11.17 -7.80
C GLN A 122 -12.56 -9.65 -7.98
N MET A 123 -11.63 -8.93 -7.34
CA MET A 123 -11.57 -7.48 -7.32
C MET A 123 -10.42 -6.93 -8.17
N GLN A 124 -9.85 -7.74 -9.06
CA GLN A 124 -8.71 -7.32 -9.87
C GLN A 124 -9.08 -6.13 -10.78
N PRO A 125 -8.28 -5.04 -10.80
CA PRO A 125 -8.50 -3.89 -11.65
C PRO A 125 -8.37 -4.21 -13.14
N LYS A 126 -8.95 -3.33 -13.95
CA LYS A 126 -8.52 -3.16 -15.34
C LYS A 126 -7.42 -2.10 -15.40
N TYR A 127 -6.38 -2.37 -16.17
CA TYR A 127 -5.25 -1.46 -16.30
C TYR A 127 -5.25 -0.68 -17.61
N ASN A 128 -4.68 0.52 -17.55
CA ASN A 128 -4.21 1.24 -18.70
C ASN A 128 -2.95 0.55 -19.24
N MET A 129 -3.14 -0.28 -20.27
CA MET A 129 -2.06 -1.05 -20.86
C MET A 129 -0.95 -0.18 -21.47
N ALA A 130 -1.25 1.07 -21.88
CA ALA A 130 -0.23 1.99 -22.37
C ALA A 130 0.70 2.43 -21.24
N THR A 131 0.15 2.79 -20.07
CA THR A 131 0.94 3.11 -18.87
C THR A 131 1.79 1.92 -18.43
N LEU A 132 1.20 0.72 -18.38
CA LEU A 132 1.95 -0.49 -18.00
C LEU A 132 3.07 -0.85 -19.00
N ALA A 133 2.81 -0.68 -20.30
CA ALA A 133 3.81 -0.89 -21.33
C ALA A 133 4.96 0.13 -21.26
N ALA A 134 4.64 1.41 -21.02
CA ALA A 134 5.63 2.46 -20.79
C ALA A 134 6.46 2.16 -19.54
N ALA A 135 5.81 1.75 -18.45
CA ALA A 135 6.46 1.44 -17.20
C ALA A 135 7.39 0.21 -17.26
N THR A 136 7.22 -0.63 -18.28
CA THR A 136 8.08 -1.80 -18.52
C THR A 136 8.98 -1.62 -19.75
N ALA A 137 9.14 -0.41 -20.29
CA ALA A 137 9.83 -0.15 -21.56
C ALA A 137 11.27 -0.71 -21.55
N ASP A 138 12.05 -0.34 -20.53
CA ASP A 138 13.40 -0.80 -20.26
C ASP A 138 13.63 -0.94 -18.74
N PHE A 139 14.80 -1.48 -18.35
CA PHE A 139 15.08 -1.77 -16.95
C PHE A 139 15.20 -0.54 -16.06
N PRO A 140 15.93 0.54 -16.44
CA PRO A 140 15.91 1.81 -15.69
C PRO A 140 14.51 2.39 -15.50
N THR A 141 13.68 2.43 -16.55
CA THR A 141 12.29 2.88 -16.45
C THR A 141 11.48 1.98 -15.52
N PHE A 142 11.63 0.65 -15.65
CA PHE A 142 10.99 -0.31 -14.75
C PHE A 142 11.33 -0.05 -13.28
N LEU A 143 12.61 0.14 -12.94
CA LEU A 143 12.99 0.45 -11.56
C LEU A 143 12.48 1.82 -11.09
N THR A 144 12.28 2.77 -12.01
CA THR A 144 11.71 4.08 -11.69
C THR A 144 10.25 3.97 -11.26
N TYR A 145 9.45 3.23 -12.03
CA TYR A 145 8.07 2.96 -11.67
C TYR A 145 7.95 2.03 -10.46
N ALA A 146 8.84 1.03 -10.34
CA ALA A 146 8.90 0.19 -9.15
C ALA A 146 9.10 1.04 -7.90
N GLN A 147 10.10 1.94 -7.87
CA GLN A 147 10.32 2.79 -6.71
C GLN A 147 9.08 3.64 -6.39
N ALA A 148 8.43 4.18 -7.42
CA ALA A 148 7.24 4.99 -7.24
C ALA A 148 6.08 4.22 -6.62
N LEU A 149 5.84 2.98 -7.06
CA LEU A 149 4.79 2.12 -6.52
C LEU A 149 5.10 1.74 -5.07
N GLU A 150 6.28 1.17 -4.82
CA GLU A 150 6.69 0.69 -3.49
C GLU A 150 6.65 1.80 -2.42
N ASP A 151 7.15 2.99 -2.76
CA ASP A 151 7.10 4.14 -1.86
C ASP A 151 5.67 4.60 -1.58
N THR A 152 4.82 4.53 -2.60
CA THR A 152 3.41 4.83 -2.46
C THR A 152 2.73 3.78 -1.58
N GLY A 153 3.06 2.50 -1.72
CA GLY A 153 2.58 1.40 -0.88
C GLY A 153 2.93 1.61 0.60
N VAL A 154 4.21 1.86 0.90
CA VAL A 154 4.69 2.17 2.26
C VAL A 154 3.86 3.30 2.89
N ARG A 155 3.74 4.43 2.19
CA ARG A 155 3.07 5.64 2.68
C ARG A 155 1.55 5.48 2.72
N ALA A 156 0.95 4.68 1.83
CA ALA A 156 -0.46 4.34 1.81
C ALA A 156 -0.86 3.51 3.04
N TYR A 157 -0.10 2.47 3.36
CA TYR A 157 -0.35 1.64 4.54
C TYR A 157 -0.21 2.45 5.83
N LYS A 158 0.87 3.24 5.97
CA LYS A 158 1.03 4.12 7.13
C LYS A 158 -0.11 5.14 7.23
N GLY A 159 -0.53 5.71 6.11
CA GLY A 159 -1.62 6.70 6.07
C GLY A 159 -2.98 6.16 6.53
N GLN A 160 -3.22 4.84 6.42
CA GLN A 160 -4.46 4.23 6.89
C GLN A 160 -4.34 3.59 8.28
N ALA A 161 -3.13 3.45 8.83
CA ALA A 161 -2.90 2.78 10.11
C ALA A 161 -3.63 3.47 11.28
N ALA A 162 -3.61 4.81 11.32
CA ALA A 162 -4.35 5.59 12.31
C ALA A 162 -5.85 5.35 12.22
N CYS A 163 -6.41 5.29 11.00
CA CYS A 163 -7.84 5.04 10.82
C CYS A 163 -8.26 3.63 11.26
N LEU A 164 -7.45 2.60 11.01
CA LEU A 164 -7.72 1.25 11.51
C LEU A 164 -7.65 1.18 13.04
N LEU A 165 -6.73 1.95 13.65
CA LEU A 165 -6.61 2.05 15.10
C LEU A 165 -7.83 2.76 15.71
N GLU A 166 -8.21 3.92 15.17
CA GLU A 166 -9.30 4.76 15.67
C GLU A 166 -10.68 4.11 15.52
N GLU A 167 -10.90 3.33 14.45
CA GLU A 167 -12.18 2.64 14.23
C GLU A 167 -12.53 1.70 15.40
N ASN A 168 -11.52 1.08 16.02
CA ASN A 168 -11.64 0.25 17.23
C ASN A 168 -12.67 -0.91 17.13
N SER A 169 -13.06 -1.31 15.92
CA SER A 169 -13.96 -2.43 15.66
C SER A 169 -13.23 -3.77 15.83
N SER A 170 -13.98 -4.88 15.94
CA SER A 170 -13.35 -6.21 16.01
C SER A 170 -12.58 -6.54 14.72
N LEU A 171 -13.08 -6.06 13.59
CA LEU A 171 -12.42 -6.22 12.30
C LEU A 171 -11.15 -5.37 12.22
N SER A 172 -11.22 -4.09 12.61
CA SER A 172 -10.08 -3.17 12.54
C SER A 172 -8.92 -3.59 13.45
N LYS A 173 -9.22 -4.12 14.65
CA LYS A 173 -8.23 -4.72 15.57
C LYS A 173 -7.49 -5.91 14.99
N THR A 174 -8.13 -6.66 14.09
CA THR A 174 -7.52 -7.80 13.41
C THR A 174 -6.80 -7.35 12.13
N ALA A 175 -7.34 -6.34 11.44
CA ALA A 175 -6.80 -5.80 10.20
C ALA A 175 -5.51 -4.98 10.43
N LEU A 176 -5.43 -4.19 11.51
CA LEU A 176 -4.28 -3.33 11.79
C LEU A 176 -2.96 -4.12 11.88
N PRO A 177 -2.83 -5.22 12.65
CA PRO A 177 -1.61 -6.03 12.66
C PRO A 177 -1.27 -6.65 11.30
N VAL A 178 -2.27 -6.96 10.47
CA VAL A 178 -2.06 -7.47 9.10
C VAL A 178 -1.49 -6.35 8.22
N ALA A 179 -2.12 -5.17 8.22
CA ALA A 179 -1.66 -3.99 7.48
C ALA A 179 -0.23 -3.58 7.88
N LEU A 180 0.11 -3.58 9.17
CA LEU A 180 1.45 -3.23 9.64
C LEU A 180 2.52 -4.27 9.25
N ARG A 181 2.14 -5.55 9.06
CA ARG A 181 3.06 -6.57 8.55
C ARG A 181 3.34 -6.38 7.07
N ILE A 182 2.31 -6.07 6.28
CA ILE A 182 2.47 -5.77 4.85
C ILE A 182 3.33 -4.51 4.69
N HIS A 183 3.02 -3.42 5.41
CA HIS A 183 3.84 -2.21 5.45
C HIS A 183 5.33 -2.45 5.68
N SER A 184 5.68 -3.36 6.60
CA SER A 184 7.08 -3.74 6.86
C SER A 184 7.73 -4.51 5.70
N VAL A 185 6.95 -5.24 4.91
CA VAL A 185 7.40 -5.91 3.68
C VAL A 185 7.58 -4.87 2.56
N GLU A 186 6.62 -3.98 2.37
CA GLU A 186 6.71 -2.85 1.42
C GLU A 186 7.97 -2.01 1.65
N ALA A 187 8.27 -1.67 2.91
CA ALA A 187 9.47 -0.90 3.22
C ALA A 187 10.77 -1.63 2.81
N ARG A 188 10.78 -2.98 2.84
CA ARG A 188 11.91 -3.78 2.36
C ARG A 188 11.96 -3.86 0.85
N HIS A 189 10.82 -3.86 0.17
CA HIS A 189 10.77 -3.78 -1.29
C HIS A 189 11.27 -2.42 -1.78
N ALA A 190 10.77 -1.33 -1.21
CA ALA A 190 11.22 0.04 -1.46
C ALA A 190 12.74 0.19 -1.29
N ALA A 191 13.30 -0.39 -0.22
CA ALA A 191 14.75 -0.44 0.01
C ALA A 191 15.49 -1.26 -1.05
N ALA A 192 14.98 -2.43 -1.43
CA ALA A 192 15.58 -3.30 -2.45
C ALA A 192 15.58 -2.66 -3.84
N VAL A 193 14.50 -1.96 -4.22
CA VAL A 193 14.42 -1.25 -5.49
C VAL A 193 15.43 -0.10 -5.52
N ARG A 194 15.51 0.72 -4.48
CA ARG A 194 16.53 1.77 -4.39
C ARG A 194 17.95 1.23 -4.45
N TYR A 195 18.21 0.10 -3.78
CA TYR A 195 19.48 -0.60 -3.88
C TYR A 195 19.82 -0.98 -5.33
N MET A 196 18.86 -1.55 -6.07
CA MET A 196 19.04 -1.87 -7.50
C MET A 196 19.26 -0.63 -8.38
N ARG A 197 18.80 0.54 -7.94
CA ARG A 197 19.02 1.84 -8.59
C ARG A 197 20.32 2.53 -8.16
N GLY A 198 21.08 1.96 -7.23
CA GLY A 198 22.29 2.58 -6.68
C GLY A 198 22.00 3.81 -5.81
N LEU A 199 20.81 3.88 -5.23
CA LEU A 199 20.37 4.96 -4.35
C LEU A 199 20.52 4.55 -2.87
N ARG A 200 20.41 5.53 -1.97
CA ARG A 200 20.22 5.30 -0.53
C ARG A 200 18.96 4.45 -0.34
N VAL A 201 18.96 3.49 0.57
CA VAL A 201 17.84 2.52 0.68
C VAL A 201 16.64 3.04 1.50
N TRP A 202 16.65 4.32 1.87
CA TRP A 202 15.57 5.06 2.50
C TRP A 202 15.47 6.44 1.86
N PRO A 203 14.30 7.11 1.88
CA PRO A 203 14.18 8.48 1.39
C PRO A 203 15.01 9.47 2.21
N SER A 204 15.40 10.59 1.60
CA SER A 204 16.21 11.60 2.29
C SER A 204 16.17 12.97 1.59
N MET A 205 15.44 13.95 2.13
CA MET A 205 15.49 15.38 1.74
C MET A 205 15.71 15.66 0.24
N GLY A 206 14.90 15.05 -0.63
CA GLY A 206 14.99 15.23 -2.08
C GLY A 206 16.13 14.47 -2.79
N GLU A 207 17.00 13.76 -2.08
CA GLU A 207 18.02 12.83 -2.60
C GLU A 207 17.42 11.45 -2.96
N ASN A 208 16.19 11.43 -3.50
CA ASN A 208 15.45 10.19 -3.79
C ASN A 208 15.70 9.64 -5.21
N GLY A 209 16.70 10.18 -5.91
CA GLY A 209 17.00 9.86 -7.30
C GLY A 209 16.19 10.68 -8.31
N MET A 210 16.60 10.62 -9.57
CA MET A 210 15.89 11.29 -10.68
C MET A 210 14.63 10.49 -11.06
N GLU A 211 13.58 11.21 -11.48
CA GLU A 211 12.32 10.70 -12.09
C GLU A 211 11.15 10.17 -11.21
N PRO A 212 11.23 9.91 -9.89
CA PRO A 212 10.01 9.60 -9.13
C PRO A 212 9.12 10.85 -9.02
N ASP A 213 7.79 10.69 -9.13
CA ASP A 213 6.85 11.82 -8.98
C ASP A 213 7.06 12.48 -7.61
N PRO A 214 7.40 13.78 -7.53
CA PRO A 214 7.63 14.47 -6.26
C PRO A 214 6.45 14.38 -5.28
N LYS A 215 5.23 14.14 -5.78
CA LYS A 215 4.04 13.92 -4.95
C LYS A 215 4.18 12.71 -4.01
N ILE A 216 5.00 11.72 -4.38
CA ILE A 216 5.28 10.55 -3.55
C ILE A 216 5.91 10.97 -2.23
N TYR A 217 6.80 11.97 -2.26
CA TYR A 217 7.54 12.46 -1.10
C TYR A 217 6.89 13.70 -0.48
N ALA A 218 5.56 13.85 -0.63
CA ALA A 218 4.84 14.93 0.00
C ALA A 218 5.08 14.90 1.52
N ASN A 219 5.54 16.03 2.06
CA ASN A 219 5.88 16.22 3.47
C ASN A 219 7.09 15.44 4.01
N GLU A 220 7.95 14.82 3.17
CA GLU A 220 9.11 14.00 3.61
C GLU A 220 9.99 14.67 4.69
N ASP A 221 10.09 16.00 4.67
CA ASP A 221 10.95 16.77 5.58
C ASP A 221 10.20 17.27 6.82
N MET A 222 9.24 16.47 7.33
CA MET A 222 8.44 16.83 8.49
C MET A 222 9.22 16.62 9.79
N GLY A 223 9.48 17.71 10.52
CA GLY A 223 10.28 17.68 11.76
C GLY A 223 9.51 17.28 13.02
N SER A 224 8.19 17.18 12.91
CA SER A 224 7.31 16.91 14.04
C SER A 224 6.50 15.64 13.84
N GLN A 225 6.40 14.81 14.87
CA GLN A 225 5.64 13.56 14.84
C GLN A 225 4.67 13.52 16.02
N GLY A 226 3.38 13.25 15.77
CA GLY A 226 2.38 13.15 16.84
C GLY A 226 2.28 14.40 17.73
N GLY A 227 2.56 15.59 17.18
CA GLY A 227 2.57 16.86 17.91
C GLY A 227 3.88 17.18 18.65
N ALA A 228 4.88 16.30 18.63
CA ALA A 228 6.20 16.54 19.20
C ALA A 228 7.19 17.06 18.14
N ASP A 229 7.90 18.16 18.42
CA ASP A 229 9.02 18.64 17.61
C ASP A 229 10.28 17.81 17.89
N LEU A 230 10.54 16.83 17.01
CA LEU A 230 11.68 15.92 17.16
C LEU A 230 12.99 16.61 16.78
N VAL A 231 12.97 17.50 15.80
CA VAL A 231 14.17 18.24 15.38
C VAL A 231 14.66 19.14 16.50
N GLY A 232 13.75 19.86 17.16
CA GLY A 232 14.06 20.64 18.36
C GLY A 232 14.59 19.74 19.48
N TYR A 233 13.91 18.62 19.76
CA TYR A 233 14.31 17.68 20.80
C TYR A 233 15.73 17.14 20.64
N PHE A 234 16.11 16.70 19.43
CA PHE A 234 17.46 16.18 19.16
C PHE A 234 18.53 17.26 19.09
N ASN A 235 18.15 18.52 18.91
CA ASN A 235 19.07 19.67 18.91
C ASN A 235 19.31 20.31 20.28
N MET A 236 18.59 19.88 21.32
CA MET A 236 18.85 20.35 22.69
C MET A 236 20.26 19.98 23.14
N ASP A 237 20.95 20.88 23.86
CA ASP A 237 22.33 20.66 24.33
C ASP A 237 22.49 19.35 25.14
N ALA A 238 21.45 18.94 25.87
CA ALA A 238 21.43 17.70 26.64
C ALA A 238 21.31 16.43 25.78
N ASN A 239 20.74 16.54 24.57
CA ASN A 239 20.41 15.42 23.68
C ASN A 239 21.30 15.37 22.44
N LYS A 240 21.99 16.48 22.11
CA LYS A 240 22.87 16.57 20.96
C LYS A 240 24.07 15.64 21.17
N MET A 241 24.07 14.51 20.49
CA MET A 241 25.25 13.64 20.46
C MET A 241 26.43 14.43 19.90
N LYS A 242 27.61 14.29 20.52
CA LYS A 242 28.84 15.04 20.14
C LYS A 242 29.23 14.94 18.64
N LEU A 243 28.66 13.97 17.91
CA LEU A 243 28.93 13.71 16.50
C LEU A 243 27.87 14.31 15.53
N TYR A 244 26.79 14.90 16.04
CA TYR A 244 25.67 15.40 15.24
C TYR A 244 25.66 16.93 15.13
N THR A 245 25.64 17.43 13.89
CA THR A 245 25.34 18.85 13.59
C THR A 245 23.82 19.07 13.58
N PRO A 246 23.32 20.31 13.68
CA PRO A 246 21.88 20.56 13.59
C PRO A 246 21.23 20.02 12.33
N ASP A 247 21.89 20.19 11.18
CA ASP A 247 21.40 19.64 9.91
C ASP A 247 21.38 18.10 9.90
N LYS A 248 22.36 17.45 10.54
CA LYS A 248 22.37 15.98 10.68
C LYS A 248 21.26 15.49 11.62
N ALA A 249 20.93 16.24 12.65
CA ALA A 249 19.82 15.94 13.54
C ALA A 249 18.49 16.05 12.78
N ALA A 250 18.27 17.15 12.05
CA ALA A 250 17.09 17.32 11.21
C ALA A 250 16.96 16.20 10.16
N ARG A 251 18.04 15.94 9.41
CA ARG A 251 18.11 14.86 8.42
C ARG A 251 17.79 13.49 9.02
N SER A 252 18.27 13.21 10.24
CA SER A 252 18.00 11.91 10.88
C SER A 252 16.55 11.76 11.35
N VAL A 253 15.87 12.87 11.67
CA VAL A 253 14.42 12.84 11.92
C VAL A 253 13.68 12.51 10.63
N TYR A 254 13.96 13.21 9.55
CA TYR A 254 13.29 13.00 8.27
C TYR A 254 13.52 11.58 7.73
N GLU A 255 14.76 11.08 7.81
CA GLU A 255 15.11 9.73 7.38
C GLU A 255 14.54 8.60 8.26
N ALA A 256 13.96 8.93 9.43
CA ALA A 256 13.37 7.94 10.33
C ALA A 256 11.88 7.66 10.04
N PHE A 257 11.22 8.47 9.21
CA PHE A 257 9.79 8.36 8.97
C PHE A 257 9.46 8.54 7.48
N ASP A 258 8.82 7.55 6.87
CA ASP A 258 8.12 7.78 5.60
C ASP A 258 6.79 8.49 5.88
N GLU A 259 6.57 9.71 5.40
CA GLU A 259 5.33 10.42 5.76
C GLU A 259 4.07 9.84 5.10
N PRO A 260 2.94 9.76 5.81
CA PRO A 260 1.74 9.18 5.25
C PRO A 260 1.21 10.01 4.07
N LEU A 261 0.71 9.31 3.05
CA LEU A 261 -0.06 9.93 1.98
C LEU A 261 -1.56 9.81 2.28
N THR A 262 -2.31 10.84 1.91
CA THR A 262 -3.77 10.74 1.86
C THR A 262 -4.20 9.87 0.69
N LYS A 263 -5.41 9.35 0.76
CA LYS A 263 -6.00 8.53 -0.30
C LYS A 263 -6.01 9.24 -1.66
N ASP A 264 -6.30 10.54 -1.68
CA ASP A 264 -6.33 11.33 -2.91
C ASP A 264 -4.93 11.52 -3.49
N GLN A 265 -3.91 11.68 -2.65
CA GLN A 265 -2.52 11.75 -3.10
C GLN A 265 -2.08 10.41 -3.70
N VAL A 266 -2.44 9.29 -3.07
CA VAL A 266 -2.17 7.97 -3.62
C VAL A 266 -2.91 7.76 -4.95
N LEU A 267 -4.11 8.33 -5.12
CA LEU A 267 -4.86 8.23 -6.38
C LEU A 267 -4.17 9.01 -7.48
N ALA A 268 -3.68 10.19 -7.15
CA ALA A 268 -2.95 11.03 -8.10
C ALA A 268 -1.68 10.34 -8.61
N ILE A 269 -1.11 9.40 -7.83
CA ILE A 269 0.09 8.64 -8.19
C ILE A 269 -0.24 7.32 -8.91
N ALA A 270 -1.11 6.49 -8.33
CA ALA A 270 -1.45 5.16 -8.87
C ALA A 270 -2.55 5.19 -9.94
N GLY A 271 -3.42 6.19 -9.90
CA GLY A 271 -4.55 6.39 -10.83
C GLY A 271 -4.24 6.20 -12.31
N PRO A 272 -3.13 6.77 -12.84
CA PRO A 272 -2.74 6.62 -14.24
C PRO A 272 -2.54 5.17 -14.74
N PHE A 273 -2.34 4.21 -13.84
CA PHE A 273 -2.23 2.78 -14.17
C PHE A 273 -3.57 2.10 -14.38
N PHE A 274 -4.66 2.65 -13.85
CA PHE A 274 -5.98 2.05 -14.00
C PHE A 274 -6.62 2.50 -15.31
N ALA A 275 -7.38 1.60 -15.93
CA ALA A 275 -8.15 1.95 -17.12
C ALA A 275 -9.17 3.05 -16.73
N PRO A 276 -9.36 4.08 -17.56
CA PRO A 276 -10.45 5.03 -17.34
C PRO A 276 -11.77 4.29 -17.25
N SER A 277 -12.66 4.73 -16.36
CA SER A 277 -14.04 4.23 -16.33
C SER A 277 -14.64 4.38 -17.73
N ALA A 278 -15.34 3.35 -18.21
CA ALA A 278 -16.15 3.51 -19.40
C ALA A 278 -17.09 4.71 -19.19
N PRO A 279 -17.22 5.62 -20.17
CA PRO A 279 -18.19 6.69 -20.04
C PRO A 279 -19.57 6.07 -19.78
N MET A 280 -20.24 6.55 -18.74
CA MET A 280 -21.63 6.19 -18.43
C MET A 280 -22.57 6.74 -19.50
#